data_AF-A0A4V3XBV1-F1
#
_entry.id   AF-A0A4V3XBV1-F1
#
_cell.length_a   1.000
_cell.length_b   1.000
_cell.length_c   1.000
_cell.angle_alpha   90.00
_cell.angle_beta   90.00
_cell.angle_gamma   90.00
#
_symmetry.space_group_name_H-M   'P 1'
#
loop_
_entity.id
_entity.type
_entity.pdbx_description
1 polymer ?
#
loop_
_entity_poly.entity_id
_entity_poly.type
_entity_poly.pdbx_seq_one_letter_code
_entity_poly.pdbx_strand_id
1 'polypeptide(L)'
;MRFWFAFLALSCTAAFALPSATRNHGIHERRAAEPNEDWTLSHRLESDRILPLRIGLAQRNLHKLEDLLISIAHPDSPSYGQHWSPKEVVDYFSPSAETIAAVKDWLIGSGFNDERLRLSPGRGWVEVDASVAEVEELLKTEYHVYTHTSGLEQIGCHFYSVPNHVREHVDLIKPTVHFNNRAPIREPVNQKRSHSRLGMPLSSTGPKTNGVKVTITPALENCDETITPDCLRALYSVNYTPVATAKNTYGIVEFTPQAFLAGDLDLFFANFSPSQVGVRPALISIDGGTVQTQEQSFDFNGESDLDLQYAMSLTNPQPITLLQTGATFNNWLDAVDASFCTFEGGDDPNEDGIYADPARAGLKVNKRRRLTILEAGANFSVLCLR
;
A
#
# COMPACT_ATOMS: atom_id res chain seq x y z
N MET A 1 -88.01 -18.13 32.64
CA MET A 1 -86.65 -18.52 32.19
C MET A 1 -86.60 -18.43 30.67
N ARG A 2 -85.86 -17.46 30.11
CA ARG A 2 -85.60 -17.34 28.67
C ARG A 2 -84.10 -17.09 28.52
N PHE A 3 -83.37 -18.06 27.98
CA PHE A 3 -81.95 -17.92 27.66
C PHE A 3 -81.79 -17.55 26.18
N TRP A 4 -81.10 -16.44 25.94
CA TRP A 4 -80.62 -16.02 24.63
C TRP A 4 -79.22 -16.62 24.42
N PHE A 5 -79.02 -17.39 23.35
CA PHE A 5 -77.69 -17.81 22.91
C PHE A 5 -77.22 -16.87 21.80
N ALA A 6 -76.18 -16.09 22.10
CA ALA A 6 -75.46 -15.30 21.11
C ALA A 6 -74.36 -16.19 20.48
N PHE A 7 -74.39 -16.35 19.16
CA PHE A 7 -73.32 -16.98 18.39
C PHE A 7 -72.30 -15.90 18.00
N LEU A 8 -71.08 -15.98 18.53
CA LEU A 8 -69.91 -15.24 18.05
C LEU A 8 -69.25 -16.03 16.92
N ALA A 9 -69.23 -15.48 15.71
CA ALA A 9 -68.48 -16.00 14.58
C ALA A 9 -67.01 -15.53 14.69
N LEU A 10 -66.09 -16.47 14.84
CA LEU A 10 -64.65 -16.23 14.86
C LEU A 10 -64.12 -16.19 13.42
N SER A 11 -63.68 -15.03 12.94
CA SER A 11 -62.98 -14.87 11.66
C SER A 11 -61.49 -15.20 11.84
N CYS A 12 -61.04 -16.34 11.30
CA CYS A 12 -59.63 -16.67 11.20
C CYS A 12 -58.99 -15.89 10.03
N THR A 13 -58.24 -14.84 10.34
CA THR A 13 -57.30 -14.23 9.40
C THR A 13 -56.03 -15.07 9.33
N ALA A 14 -55.78 -15.70 8.18
CA ALA A 14 -54.50 -16.36 7.92
C ALA A 14 -53.42 -15.30 7.69
N ALA A 15 -52.59 -15.05 8.70
CA ALA A 15 -51.39 -14.24 8.55
C ALA A 15 -50.32 -15.07 7.82
N PHE A 16 -50.06 -14.76 6.56
CA PHE A 16 -48.87 -15.25 5.87
C PHE A 16 -47.64 -14.54 6.46
N ALA A 17 -46.93 -15.22 7.35
CA ALA A 17 -45.63 -14.77 7.81
C ALA A 17 -44.62 -14.91 6.66
N LEU A 18 -44.22 -13.78 6.07
CA LEU A 18 -43.05 -13.72 5.18
C LEU A 18 -41.81 -14.15 5.98
N PRO A 19 -40.89 -14.95 5.40
CA PRO A 19 -39.63 -15.27 6.06
C PRO A 19 -38.89 -13.98 6.41
N SER A 20 -38.61 -13.77 7.70
CA SER A 20 -37.80 -12.64 8.15
C SER A 20 -36.38 -12.81 7.62
N ALA A 21 -35.96 -11.95 6.68
CA ALA A 21 -34.61 -11.93 6.10
C ALA A 21 -33.49 -11.84 7.16
N THR A 22 -33.84 -11.39 8.38
CA THR A 22 -32.92 -11.28 9.52
C THR A 22 -32.49 -12.61 10.13
N ARG A 23 -33.17 -13.74 9.86
CA ARG A 23 -32.79 -15.04 10.47
C ARG A 23 -31.54 -15.69 9.87
N ASN A 24 -31.05 -15.21 8.74
CA ASN A 24 -29.95 -15.84 8.00
C ASN A 24 -28.61 -15.08 8.06
N HIS A 25 -28.52 -13.99 8.83
CA HIS A 25 -27.28 -13.24 9.01
C HIS A 25 -26.56 -13.65 10.30
N GLY A 26 -25.24 -13.77 10.23
CA GLY A 26 -24.37 -14.00 11.37
C GLY A 26 -23.30 -12.91 11.44
N ILE A 27 -22.88 -12.55 12.65
CA ILE A 27 -21.78 -11.60 12.86
C ILE A 27 -20.53 -12.17 12.19
N HIS A 28 -19.97 -11.42 11.25
CA HIS A 28 -18.75 -11.79 10.54
C HIS A 28 -17.54 -11.32 11.33
N GLU A 29 -17.49 -10.02 11.62
CA GLU A 29 -16.44 -9.40 12.42
C GLU A 29 -17.02 -8.43 13.46
N ARG A 30 -16.26 -8.28 14.54
CA ARG A 30 -16.49 -7.31 15.60
C ARG A 30 -15.16 -6.65 15.94
N ARG A 31 -15.21 -5.35 16.19
CA ARG A 31 -14.09 -4.58 16.69
C ARG A 31 -13.52 -5.20 17.96
N ALA A 32 -12.21 -5.44 17.99
CA ALA A 32 -11.54 -6.10 19.11
C ALA A 32 -11.41 -5.21 20.35
N ALA A 33 -11.26 -3.90 20.17
CA ALA A 33 -11.15 -2.93 21.24
C ALA A 33 -11.79 -1.60 20.82
N GLU A 34 -12.44 -0.92 21.77
CA GLU A 34 -12.94 0.43 21.54
C GLU A 34 -11.79 1.42 21.32
N PRO A 35 -12.02 2.52 20.58
CA PRO A 35 -11.04 3.59 20.46
C PRO A 35 -10.55 4.07 21.84
N ASN A 36 -9.31 4.56 21.89
CA ASN A 36 -8.77 5.13 23.13
C ASN A 36 -9.56 6.37 23.58
N GLU A 37 -9.26 6.89 24.77
CA GLU A 37 -9.98 8.03 25.37
C GLU A 37 -9.94 9.31 24.53
N ASP A 38 -9.01 9.42 23.57
CA ASP A 38 -8.90 10.58 22.70
C ASP A 38 -9.91 10.58 21.55
N TRP A 39 -10.58 9.45 21.30
CA TRP A 39 -11.64 9.31 20.30
C TRP A 39 -13.00 9.24 20.97
N THR A 40 -13.91 10.07 20.48
CA THR A 40 -15.28 10.13 20.99
C THR A 40 -16.26 9.80 19.88
N LEU A 41 -17.27 9.00 20.20
CA LEU A 41 -18.41 8.77 19.31
C LEU A 41 -19.16 10.10 19.16
N SER A 42 -19.16 10.65 17.96
CA SER A 42 -19.74 11.97 17.67
C SER A 42 -21.22 11.85 17.33
N HIS A 43 -21.53 11.21 16.20
CA HIS A 43 -22.91 11.03 15.73
C HIS A 43 -22.99 9.85 14.76
N ARG A 44 -24.22 9.42 14.46
CA ARG A 44 -24.48 8.45 13.38
C ARG A 44 -24.22 9.11 12.04
N LEU A 45 -23.56 8.38 11.14
CA LEU A 45 -23.22 8.89 9.80
C LEU A 45 -24.48 9.17 8.98
N GLU A 46 -24.45 10.19 8.13
CA GLU A 46 -25.58 10.57 7.29
C GLU A 46 -25.94 9.47 6.30
N SER A 47 -27.22 9.11 6.24
CA SER A 47 -27.72 7.95 5.49
C SER A 47 -27.48 8.02 3.98
N ASP A 48 -27.36 9.22 3.43
CA ASP A 48 -27.16 9.50 2.00
C ASP A 48 -25.69 9.64 1.60
N ARG A 49 -24.77 9.67 2.57
CA ARG A 49 -23.33 9.74 2.29
C ARG A 49 -22.88 8.49 1.53
N ILE A 50 -22.08 8.69 0.49
CA ILE A 50 -21.54 7.59 -0.32
C ILE A 50 -20.25 7.08 0.31
N LEU A 51 -20.19 5.77 0.54
CA LEU A 51 -19.03 5.03 1.01
C LEU A 51 -18.45 4.17 -0.13
N PRO A 52 -17.13 4.20 -0.35
CA PRO A 52 -16.46 3.26 -1.25
C PRO A 52 -16.32 1.90 -0.55
N LEU A 53 -17.34 1.06 -0.64
CA LEU A 53 -17.39 -0.24 0.01
C LEU A 53 -16.52 -1.25 -0.78
N ARG A 54 -15.67 -1.98 -0.06
CA ARG A 54 -14.79 -3.02 -0.59
C ARG A 54 -15.01 -4.31 0.19
N ILE A 55 -15.40 -5.35 -0.53
CA ILE A 55 -15.61 -6.70 0.00
C ILE A 55 -14.39 -7.54 -0.38
N GLY A 56 -13.57 -7.87 0.61
CA GLY A 56 -12.39 -8.74 0.47
C GLY A 56 -12.84 -10.19 0.39
N LEU A 57 -12.51 -10.83 -0.72
CA LEU A 57 -12.96 -12.17 -1.05
C LEU A 57 -11.96 -13.22 -0.56
N ALA A 58 -12.49 -14.32 -0.03
CA ALA A 58 -11.68 -15.44 0.43
C ALA A 58 -10.78 -15.99 -0.69
N GLN A 59 -9.47 -15.85 -0.50
CA GLN A 59 -8.46 -16.31 -1.45
C GLN A 59 -8.27 -17.82 -1.37
N ARG A 60 -7.89 -18.43 -2.50
CA ARG A 60 -7.59 -19.87 -2.55
C ARG A 60 -6.13 -20.13 -2.21
N ASN A 61 -5.85 -21.35 -1.76
CA ASN A 61 -4.50 -21.89 -1.61
C ASN A 61 -3.56 -21.11 -0.66
N LEU A 62 -4.06 -20.21 0.20
CA LEU A 62 -3.22 -19.47 1.14
C LEU A 62 -2.42 -20.39 2.06
N HIS A 63 -2.98 -21.54 2.46
CA HIS A 63 -2.29 -22.57 3.23
C HIS A 63 -1.05 -23.18 2.54
N LYS A 64 -0.88 -22.97 1.22
CA LYS A 64 0.28 -23.43 0.44
C LYS A 64 1.32 -22.33 0.21
N LEU A 65 1.04 -21.09 0.62
CA LEU A 65 1.90 -19.95 0.30
C LEU A 65 3.31 -20.13 0.85
N GLU A 66 3.42 -20.56 2.11
CA GLU A 66 4.71 -20.81 2.76
C GLU A 66 5.52 -21.89 2.02
N ASP A 67 4.91 -23.06 1.79
CA ASP A 67 5.55 -24.16 1.06
C ASP A 67 6.04 -23.72 -0.33
N LEU A 68 5.23 -22.95 -1.05
CA LEU A 68 5.57 -22.43 -2.37
C LEU A 68 6.75 -21.46 -2.30
N LEU A 69 6.73 -20.50 -1.36
CA LEU A 69 7.81 -19.54 -1.16
C LEU A 69 9.12 -20.25 -0.83
N ILE A 70 9.10 -21.22 0.09
CA ILE A 70 10.27 -22.03 0.42
C ILE A 70 10.73 -22.83 -0.80
N SER A 71 9.82 -23.42 -1.58
CA SER A 71 10.18 -24.21 -2.76
C SER A 71 10.92 -23.40 -3.83
N ILE A 72 10.61 -22.11 -4.01
CA ILE A 72 11.27 -21.27 -5.01
C ILE A 72 12.51 -20.54 -4.46
N ALA A 73 12.61 -20.39 -3.13
CA ALA A 73 13.69 -19.65 -2.48
C ALA A 73 14.81 -20.53 -1.89
N HIS A 74 14.53 -21.81 -1.61
CA HIS A 74 15.53 -22.70 -1.01
C HIS A 74 16.47 -23.28 -2.09
N PRO A 75 17.82 -23.14 -1.97
CA PRO A 75 18.76 -23.51 -3.03
C PRO A 75 18.76 -25.02 -3.38
N ASP A 76 18.45 -25.88 -2.40
CA ASP A 76 18.37 -27.33 -2.61
C ASP A 76 17.04 -27.79 -3.25
N SER A 77 16.08 -26.87 -3.43
CA SER A 77 14.79 -27.19 -4.03
C SER A 77 14.93 -27.36 -5.55
N PRO A 78 14.30 -28.37 -6.17
CA PRO A 78 14.21 -28.47 -7.63
C PRO A 78 13.57 -27.26 -8.31
N SER A 79 12.75 -26.50 -7.57
CA SER A 79 12.05 -25.30 -8.05
C SER A 79 12.79 -24.00 -7.73
N TYR A 80 14.01 -24.06 -7.19
CA TYR A 80 14.79 -22.88 -6.82
C TYR A 80 14.94 -21.91 -8.01
N GLY A 81 14.66 -20.62 -7.76
CA GLY A 81 14.73 -19.56 -8.76
C GLY A 81 13.62 -19.57 -9.81
N GLN A 82 12.66 -20.50 -9.76
CA GLN A 82 11.51 -20.55 -10.66
C GLN A 82 10.39 -19.64 -10.14
N HIS A 83 10.69 -18.33 -10.06
CA HIS A 83 9.74 -17.32 -9.61
C HIS A 83 8.52 -17.23 -10.54
N TRP A 84 7.38 -16.93 -9.95
CA TRP A 84 6.12 -16.81 -10.68
C TRP A 84 5.96 -15.42 -11.29
N SER A 85 5.33 -15.38 -12.45
CA SER A 85 4.80 -14.14 -13.01
C SER A 85 3.65 -13.60 -12.15
N PRO A 86 3.36 -12.29 -12.18
CA PRO A 86 2.21 -11.72 -11.48
C PRO A 86 0.89 -12.41 -11.84
N LYS A 87 0.75 -12.84 -13.10
CA LYS A 87 -0.43 -13.57 -13.58
C LYS A 87 -0.58 -14.93 -12.91
N GLU A 88 0.51 -15.68 -12.75
CA GLU A 88 0.49 -16.98 -12.08
C GLU A 88 0.12 -16.84 -10.61
N VAL A 89 0.64 -15.82 -9.92
CA VAL A 89 0.25 -15.50 -8.54
C VAL A 89 -1.26 -15.23 -8.47
N VAL A 90 -1.78 -14.35 -9.33
CA VAL A 90 -3.22 -14.05 -9.36
C VAL A 90 -4.04 -15.29 -9.67
N ASP A 91 -3.72 -16.06 -10.71
CA ASP A 91 -4.52 -17.22 -11.11
C ASP A 91 -4.51 -18.34 -10.05
N TYR A 92 -3.43 -18.45 -9.26
CA TYR A 92 -3.31 -19.46 -8.22
C TYR A 92 -4.03 -19.07 -6.92
N PHE A 93 -3.90 -17.81 -6.49
CA PHE A 93 -4.45 -17.33 -5.21
C PHE A 93 -5.82 -16.65 -5.35
N SER A 94 -6.28 -16.33 -6.57
CA SER A 94 -7.57 -15.67 -6.76
C SER A 94 -8.70 -16.50 -6.12
N PRO A 95 -9.74 -15.83 -5.59
CA PRO A 95 -10.98 -16.50 -5.18
C PRO A 95 -11.55 -17.42 -6.26
N SER A 96 -12.33 -18.42 -5.86
CA SER A 96 -13.03 -19.30 -6.80
C SER A 96 -14.12 -18.53 -7.55
N ALA A 97 -14.52 -19.03 -8.73
CA ALA A 97 -15.67 -18.49 -9.45
C ALA A 97 -16.95 -18.55 -8.60
N GLU A 98 -17.08 -19.58 -7.76
CA GLU A 98 -18.16 -19.73 -6.78
C GLU A 98 -18.12 -18.62 -5.72
N THR A 99 -16.97 -18.33 -5.10
CA THR A 99 -16.82 -17.22 -4.14
C THR A 99 -17.21 -15.89 -4.77
N ILE A 100 -16.74 -15.62 -5.99
CA ILE A 100 -17.06 -14.37 -6.70
C ILE A 100 -18.56 -14.29 -7.00
N ALA A 101 -19.16 -15.38 -7.49
CA ALA A 101 -20.58 -15.45 -7.80
C ALA A 101 -21.44 -15.29 -6.54
N ALA A 102 -21.13 -16.01 -5.46
CA ALA A 102 -21.88 -15.95 -4.21
C ALA A 102 -21.92 -14.52 -3.63
N VAL A 103 -20.80 -13.81 -3.65
CA VAL A 103 -20.75 -12.41 -3.17
C VAL A 103 -21.49 -11.47 -4.12
N LYS A 104 -21.34 -11.62 -5.44
CA LYS A 104 -22.07 -10.79 -6.42
C LYS A 104 -23.58 -11.02 -6.36
N ASP A 105 -24.02 -12.26 -6.31
CA ASP A 105 -25.44 -12.65 -6.22
C ASP A 105 -26.06 -12.14 -4.91
N TRP A 106 -25.30 -12.16 -3.82
CA TRP A 106 -25.71 -11.53 -2.55
C TRP A 106 -25.92 -10.02 -2.71
N LEU A 107 -24.94 -9.30 -3.26
CA LEU A 107 -25.05 -7.85 -3.47
C LEU A 107 -26.24 -7.51 -4.40
N ILE A 108 -26.40 -8.24 -5.51
CA ILE A 108 -27.52 -8.04 -6.44
C ILE A 108 -28.85 -8.35 -5.75
N GLY A 109 -28.94 -9.45 -5.00
CA GLY A 109 -30.12 -9.83 -4.22
C GLY A 109 -30.48 -8.82 -3.12
N SER A 110 -29.49 -8.06 -2.63
CA SER A 110 -29.67 -6.95 -1.70
C SER A 110 -30.02 -5.62 -2.37
N GLY A 111 -30.14 -5.57 -3.70
CA GLY A 111 -30.62 -4.40 -4.45
C GLY A 111 -29.53 -3.59 -5.16
N PHE A 112 -28.28 -4.03 -5.14
CA PHE A 112 -27.21 -3.37 -5.90
C PHE A 112 -27.27 -3.75 -7.38
N ASN A 113 -27.18 -2.77 -8.27
CA ASN A 113 -27.09 -3.03 -9.72
C ASN A 113 -25.73 -3.65 -10.06
N ASP A 114 -25.70 -4.69 -10.90
CA ASP A 114 -24.45 -5.36 -11.31
C ASP A 114 -23.44 -4.39 -11.97
N GLU A 115 -23.93 -3.37 -12.67
CA GLU A 115 -23.09 -2.32 -13.28
C GLU A 115 -22.28 -1.50 -12.27
N ARG A 116 -22.72 -1.44 -10.99
CA ARG A 116 -21.99 -0.77 -9.90
C ARG A 116 -20.89 -1.66 -9.30
N LEU A 117 -20.90 -2.96 -9.56
CA LEU A 117 -20.01 -3.93 -8.94
C LEU A 117 -18.74 -4.12 -9.78
N ARG A 118 -17.61 -3.64 -9.25
CA ARG A 118 -16.31 -3.74 -9.92
C ARG A 118 -15.46 -4.82 -9.27
N LEU A 119 -14.92 -5.74 -10.06
CA LEU A 119 -13.94 -6.73 -9.58
C LEU A 119 -12.53 -6.16 -9.77
N SER A 120 -11.70 -6.19 -8.73
CA SER A 120 -10.32 -5.71 -8.82
C SER A 120 -9.46 -6.56 -9.77
N PRO A 121 -8.35 -6.05 -10.33
CA PRO A 121 -7.49 -6.80 -11.25
C PRO A 121 -6.94 -8.11 -10.67
N GLY A 122 -6.60 -8.11 -9.37
CA GLY A 122 -6.19 -9.31 -8.63
C GLY A 122 -7.34 -10.24 -8.24
N ARG A 123 -8.59 -9.86 -8.57
CA ARG A 123 -9.85 -10.58 -8.28
C ARG A 123 -10.13 -10.82 -6.80
N GLY A 124 -9.36 -10.21 -5.88
CA GLY A 124 -9.51 -10.36 -4.44
C GLY A 124 -10.55 -9.41 -3.82
N TRP A 125 -11.09 -8.47 -4.60
CA TRP A 125 -12.02 -7.45 -4.09
C TRP A 125 -13.20 -7.25 -5.04
N VAL A 126 -14.41 -7.19 -4.47
CA VAL A 126 -15.57 -6.55 -5.11
C VAL A 126 -15.73 -5.16 -4.54
N GLU A 127 -15.79 -4.16 -5.40
CA GLU A 127 -15.85 -2.74 -5.04
C GLU A 127 -17.19 -2.15 -5.51
N VAL A 128 -17.83 -1.37 -4.64
CA VAL A 128 -19.10 -0.71 -4.90
C VAL A 128 -19.20 0.60 -4.12
N ASP A 129 -19.54 1.68 -4.80
CA ASP A 129 -19.90 2.94 -4.15
C ASP A 129 -21.36 2.85 -3.70
N ALA A 130 -21.62 2.94 -2.40
CA ALA A 130 -22.92 2.68 -1.79
C ALA A 130 -23.30 3.75 -0.76
N SER A 131 -24.58 4.10 -0.64
CA SER A 131 -25.00 5.00 0.44
C SER A 131 -24.92 4.30 1.79
N VAL A 132 -24.73 5.05 2.87
CA VAL A 132 -24.73 4.50 4.24
C VAL A 132 -26.00 3.70 4.51
N ALA A 133 -27.17 4.17 4.05
CA ALA A 133 -28.42 3.44 4.18
C ALA A 133 -28.39 2.06 3.49
N GLU A 134 -27.84 1.97 2.27
CA GLU A 134 -27.68 0.69 1.56
C GLU A 134 -26.72 -0.24 2.33
N VAL A 135 -25.62 0.29 2.85
CA VAL A 135 -24.59 -0.50 3.56
C VAL A 135 -25.07 -0.98 4.92
N GLU A 136 -25.70 -0.12 5.72
CA GLU A 136 -26.28 -0.48 7.03
C GLU A 136 -27.33 -1.59 6.89
N GLU A 137 -28.17 -1.52 5.85
CA GLU A 137 -29.16 -2.56 5.56
C GLU A 137 -28.52 -3.86 5.05
N LEU A 138 -27.49 -3.77 4.19
CA LEU A 138 -26.73 -4.92 3.68
C LEU A 138 -26.03 -5.68 4.82
N LEU A 139 -25.36 -4.94 5.70
CA LEU A 139 -24.43 -5.48 6.69
C LEU A 139 -25.04 -5.63 8.10
N LYS A 140 -26.32 -5.24 8.28
CA LYS A 140 -27.02 -5.23 9.57
C LYS A 140 -26.17 -4.58 10.67
N THR A 141 -25.74 -3.35 10.39
CA THR A 141 -24.86 -2.56 11.24
C THR A 141 -25.30 -1.09 11.27
N GLU A 142 -24.63 -0.29 12.10
CA GLU A 142 -24.82 1.15 12.19
C GLU A 142 -23.47 1.86 12.09
N TYR A 143 -23.35 2.78 11.12
CA TYR A 143 -22.15 3.57 10.89
C TYR A 143 -22.15 4.83 11.74
N HIS A 144 -21.00 5.14 12.30
CA HIS A 144 -20.80 6.28 13.17
C HIS A 144 -19.56 7.05 12.77
N VAL A 145 -19.57 8.34 13.09
CA VAL A 145 -18.40 9.22 13.06
C VAL A 145 -17.80 9.23 14.47
N TYR A 146 -16.51 8.94 14.54
CA TYR A 146 -15.69 9.12 15.72
C TYR A 146 -14.81 10.35 15.51
N THR A 147 -14.80 11.26 16.46
CA THR A 147 -14.00 12.49 16.40
C THR A 147 -12.90 12.41 17.44
N HIS A 148 -11.66 12.64 17.01
CA HIS A 148 -10.49 12.73 17.86
C HIS A 148 -10.36 14.13 18.47
N THR A 149 -9.71 14.26 19.63
CA THR A 149 -9.40 15.56 20.26
C THR A 149 -8.60 16.55 19.39
N SER A 150 -7.92 16.06 18.35
CA SER A 150 -7.21 16.87 17.34
C SER A 150 -8.14 17.47 16.29
N GLY A 151 -9.39 17.01 16.20
CA GLY A 151 -10.34 17.35 15.15
C GLY A 151 -10.38 16.37 13.97
N LEU A 152 -9.57 15.30 13.99
CA LEU A 152 -9.69 14.23 12.99
C LEU A 152 -10.98 13.45 13.16
N GLU A 153 -11.56 13.01 12.04
CA GLU A 153 -12.75 12.17 12.02
C GLU A 153 -12.42 10.80 11.43
N GLN A 154 -13.03 9.76 11.99
CA GLN A 154 -13.00 8.42 11.46
C GLN A 154 -14.42 7.87 11.37
N ILE A 155 -14.73 7.22 10.27
CA ILE A 155 -15.98 6.50 10.06
C ILE A 155 -15.76 5.02 10.40
N GLY A 156 -16.77 4.39 10.99
CA GLY A 156 -16.77 2.94 11.12
C GLY A 156 -17.98 2.43 11.88
N CYS A 157 -17.99 1.14 12.16
CA CYS A 157 -19.00 0.48 12.97
C CYS A 157 -18.36 -0.42 14.04
N HIS A 158 -19.15 -0.90 15.00
CA HIS A 158 -18.67 -1.78 16.07
C HIS A 158 -18.63 -3.26 15.65
N PHE A 159 -19.55 -3.69 14.79
CA PHE A 159 -19.61 -5.03 14.23
C PHE A 159 -20.39 -5.01 12.92
N TYR A 160 -20.26 -6.03 12.10
CA TYR A 160 -21.18 -6.24 10.98
C TYR A 160 -21.50 -7.72 10.80
N SER A 161 -22.61 -7.97 10.11
CA SER A 161 -23.10 -9.31 9.82
C SER A 161 -23.23 -9.50 8.31
N VAL A 162 -23.02 -10.73 7.88
CA VAL A 162 -23.27 -11.16 6.49
C VAL A 162 -24.17 -12.38 6.50
N PRO A 163 -24.85 -12.70 5.39
CA PRO A 163 -25.59 -13.95 5.30
C PRO A 163 -24.69 -15.17 5.57
N ASN A 164 -25.20 -16.18 6.25
CA ASN A 164 -24.41 -17.37 6.63
C ASN A 164 -23.76 -18.07 5.41
N HIS A 165 -24.41 -18.05 4.25
CA HIS A 165 -23.90 -18.65 3.02
C HIS A 165 -22.81 -17.81 2.33
N VAL A 166 -22.65 -16.54 2.71
CA VAL A 166 -21.60 -15.64 2.18
C VAL A 166 -20.37 -15.63 3.08
N ARG A 167 -20.52 -16.04 4.34
CA ARG A 167 -19.49 -15.91 5.38
C ARG A 167 -18.15 -16.54 5.01
N GLU A 168 -18.15 -17.69 4.34
CA GLU A 168 -16.91 -18.38 3.93
C GLU A 168 -16.26 -17.78 2.66
N HIS A 169 -16.99 -16.89 1.97
CA HIS A 169 -16.57 -16.25 0.74
C HIS A 169 -16.00 -14.84 0.96
N VAL A 170 -16.13 -14.30 2.17
CA VAL A 170 -15.68 -12.96 2.55
C VAL A 170 -14.64 -13.08 3.66
N ASP A 171 -13.46 -12.52 3.44
CA ASP A 171 -12.46 -12.40 4.49
C ASP A 171 -12.79 -11.17 5.36
N LEU A 172 -12.98 -10.01 4.74
CA LEU A 172 -13.24 -8.75 5.44
C LEU A 172 -14.02 -7.76 4.56
N ILE A 173 -14.63 -6.75 5.17
CA ILE A 173 -15.34 -5.66 4.46
C ILE A 173 -14.84 -4.32 4.98
N LYS A 174 -14.59 -3.36 4.07
CA LYS A 174 -14.11 -2.01 4.40
C LYS A 174 -14.93 -0.94 3.68
N PRO A 175 -15.15 0.25 4.26
CA PRO A 175 -14.83 0.66 5.63
C PRO A 175 -15.78 0.00 6.66
N THR A 176 -15.31 -0.60 7.76
CA THR A 176 -16.20 -1.20 8.81
C THR A 176 -15.64 -1.10 10.24
N VAL A 177 -15.16 -2.21 10.82
CA VAL A 177 -14.67 -2.36 12.20
C VAL A 177 -13.20 -1.98 12.34
N HIS A 178 -12.49 -1.82 11.23
CA HIS A 178 -11.07 -1.51 11.20
C HIS A 178 -10.83 -0.06 11.63
N PHE A 179 -10.34 0.13 12.86
CA PHE A 179 -10.10 1.44 13.43
C PHE A 179 -8.61 1.75 13.50
N ASN A 180 -8.07 2.25 12.39
CA ASN A 180 -6.63 2.41 12.21
C ASN A 180 -6.12 3.87 12.23
N ASN A 181 -6.95 4.88 12.49
CA ASN A 181 -6.44 6.24 12.58
C ASN A 181 -5.67 6.43 13.90
N ARG A 182 -4.34 6.48 13.76
CA ARG A 182 -3.49 7.08 14.79
C ARG A 182 -3.66 8.58 14.62
N ALA A 183 -4.34 9.20 15.56
CA ALA A 183 -4.34 10.64 15.55
C ALA A 183 -2.92 11.18 15.66
N PRO A 184 -2.61 12.33 15.04
CA PRO A 184 -1.34 12.99 15.22
C PRO A 184 -1.20 13.20 16.71
N ILE A 185 -0.18 12.56 17.28
CA ILE A 185 0.18 12.74 18.67
C ILE A 185 0.38 14.26 18.81
N ARG A 186 -0.46 14.92 19.62
CA ARG A 186 -0.20 16.29 20.06
C ARG A 186 1.02 16.23 20.95
N GLU A 187 2.17 16.15 20.32
CA GLU A 187 3.44 16.39 20.97
C GLU A 187 3.38 17.81 21.54
N PRO A 188 3.66 17.99 22.85
CA PRO A 188 3.99 19.33 23.31
C PRO A 188 5.11 19.84 22.41
N VAL A 189 4.99 21.08 21.93
CA VAL A 189 5.83 21.78 20.94
C VAL A 189 7.35 21.75 21.21
N ASN A 190 7.80 21.07 22.26
CA ASN A 190 9.20 20.92 22.66
C ASN A 190 9.68 19.46 22.86
N GLN A 191 8.90 18.44 22.51
CA GLN A 191 9.45 17.08 22.37
C GLN A 191 9.52 16.74 20.89
N LYS A 192 10.73 16.80 20.33
CA LYS A 192 11.04 16.09 19.10
C LYS A 192 10.93 14.60 19.39
N ARG A 193 9.74 13.97 19.34
CA ARG A 193 9.72 12.55 18.99
C ARG A 193 10.33 12.48 17.61
N SER A 194 11.53 11.92 17.59
CA SER A 194 12.07 11.22 16.44
C SER A 194 11.06 10.13 16.07
N HIS A 195 9.97 10.51 15.41
CA HIS A 195 9.38 9.62 14.42
C HIS A 195 10.56 9.30 13.51
N SER A 196 10.95 8.02 13.46
CA SER A 196 11.83 7.52 12.43
C SER A 196 11.11 7.75 11.11
N ARG A 197 11.19 8.98 10.58
CA ARG A 197 10.89 9.30 9.20
C ARG A 197 11.75 8.31 8.42
N LEU A 198 11.10 7.34 7.78
CA LEU A 198 11.78 6.31 7.03
C LEU A 198 12.69 7.04 6.02
N GLY A 199 14.00 6.74 6.05
CA GLY A 199 15.02 7.45 5.25
C GLY A 199 15.75 8.60 5.96
N MET A 200 15.20 9.25 6.99
CA MET A 200 15.94 10.33 7.67
C MET A 200 17.12 9.76 8.48
N PRO A 201 18.35 10.25 8.27
CA PRO A 201 19.49 9.80 9.05
C PRO A 201 19.25 10.14 10.53
N LEU A 202 19.53 9.17 11.41
CA LEU A 202 19.75 9.49 12.82
C LEU A 202 20.82 10.59 12.87
N SER A 203 20.50 11.74 13.44
CA SER A 203 21.41 12.89 13.61
C SER A 203 22.67 12.58 14.43
N SER A 204 22.86 11.32 14.83
CA SER A 204 23.94 10.81 15.66
C SER A 204 24.95 9.94 14.88
N THR A 205 24.73 9.64 13.60
CA THR A 205 25.58 8.72 12.82
C THR A 205 26.07 9.32 11.50
N GLY A 206 26.29 10.63 11.47
CA GLY A 206 27.17 11.21 10.45
C GLY A 206 28.60 10.65 10.59
N PRO A 207 29.41 10.65 9.52
CA PRO A 207 30.79 10.19 9.59
C PRO A 207 31.52 10.88 10.76
N LYS A 208 32.09 10.08 11.66
CA LYS A 208 32.87 10.58 12.80
C LYS A 208 34.12 11.26 12.24
N THR A 209 34.05 12.59 12.09
CA THR A 209 35.19 13.39 11.66
C THR A 209 36.03 13.80 12.87
N ASN A 210 37.35 13.66 12.74
CA ASN A 210 38.32 14.24 13.65
C ASN A 210 38.74 15.67 13.21
N GLY A 211 38.07 16.24 12.20
CA GLY A 211 38.37 17.55 11.62
C GLY A 211 39.60 17.56 10.69
N VAL A 212 40.23 16.40 10.43
CA VAL A 212 41.38 16.28 9.55
C VAL A 212 40.90 15.96 8.14
N LYS A 213 41.39 16.71 7.15
CA LYS A 213 41.18 16.39 5.74
C LYS A 213 41.97 15.12 5.40
N VAL A 214 41.26 14.03 5.12
CA VAL A 214 41.86 12.80 4.61
C VAL A 214 41.98 12.93 3.10
N THR A 215 43.17 12.66 2.55
CA THR A 215 43.33 12.47 1.10
C THR A 215 42.75 11.12 0.76
N ILE A 216 41.57 11.12 0.14
CA ILE A 216 40.95 9.89 -0.30
C ILE A 216 41.74 9.35 -1.50
N THR A 217 42.31 8.16 -1.33
CA THR A 217 42.92 7.41 -2.43
C THR A 217 42.16 6.10 -2.64
N PRO A 218 41.95 5.66 -3.90
CA PRO A 218 41.38 4.36 -4.22
C PRO A 218 42.43 3.27 -3.97
N ALA A 219 42.73 3.06 -2.69
CA ALA A 219 43.84 2.25 -2.22
C ALA A 219 43.37 1.43 -1.01
N LEU A 220 44.00 0.28 -0.77
CA LEU A 220 43.52 -0.69 0.23
C LEU A 220 44.14 -0.44 1.62
N GLU A 221 45.13 0.45 1.69
CA GLU A 221 45.98 0.68 2.87
C GLU A 221 45.20 1.29 4.05
N ASN A 222 44.11 2.02 3.78
CA ASN A 222 43.36 2.78 4.79
C ASN A 222 41.92 2.27 4.95
N CYS A 223 41.63 1.03 4.58
CA CYS A 223 40.27 0.48 4.67
C CYS A 223 39.74 0.37 6.11
N ASP A 224 40.61 0.34 7.11
CA ASP A 224 40.27 0.40 8.53
C ASP A 224 39.90 1.83 9.00
N GLU A 225 40.35 2.85 8.28
CA GLU A 225 40.06 4.27 8.56
C GLU A 225 38.89 4.79 7.71
N THR A 226 38.79 4.36 6.45
CA THR A 226 37.75 4.80 5.51
C THR A 226 37.39 3.67 4.55
N ILE A 227 36.12 3.29 4.56
CA ILE A 227 35.58 2.31 3.61
C ILE A 227 35.37 3.03 2.27
N THR A 228 35.96 2.49 1.21
CA THR A 228 35.79 2.91 -0.18
C THR A 228 35.21 1.75 -1.02
N PRO A 229 34.76 1.98 -2.26
CA PRO A 229 34.36 0.88 -3.14
C PRO A 229 35.46 -0.18 -3.34
N ASP A 230 36.74 0.21 -3.42
CA ASP A 230 37.85 -0.75 -3.56
C ASP A 230 38.07 -1.57 -2.29
N CYS A 231 37.90 -0.96 -1.12
CA CYS A 231 37.89 -1.69 0.15
C CYS A 231 36.81 -2.77 0.17
N LEU A 232 35.58 -2.44 -0.24
CA LEU A 232 34.49 -3.41 -0.31
C LEU A 232 34.78 -4.51 -1.32
N ARG A 233 35.33 -4.18 -2.49
CA ARG A 233 35.73 -5.18 -3.48
C ARG A 233 36.79 -6.14 -2.93
N ALA A 234 37.80 -5.62 -2.23
CA ALA A 234 38.85 -6.44 -1.64
C ALA A 234 38.34 -7.30 -0.48
N LEU A 235 37.63 -6.70 0.49
CA LEU A 235 37.12 -7.37 1.68
C LEU A 235 36.15 -8.50 1.34
N TYR A 236 35.26 -8.27 0.38
CA TYR A 236 34.25 -9.25 -0.04
C TYR A 236 34.64 -10.04 -1.28
N SER A 237 35.88 -9.89 -1.77
CA SER A 237 36.36 -10.55 -2.99
C SER A 237 35.45 -10.35 -4.21
N VAL A 238 34.89 -9.15 -4.36
CA VAL A 238 34.03 -8.78 -5.50
C VAL A 238 34.90 -8.54 -6.73
N ASN A 239 35.11 -9.61 -7.50
CA ASN A 239 35.81 -9.58 -8.79
C ASN A 239 34.85 -10.03 -9.90
N TYR A 240 33.81 -9.24 -10.14
CA TYR A 240 32.79 -9.53 -11.13
C TYR A 240 32.44 -8.28 -11.93
N THR A 241 32.37 -8.44 -13.26
CA THR A 241 31.85 -7.43 -14.17
C THR A 241 30.48 -7.88 -14.64
N PRO A 242 29.40 -7.10 -14.40
CA PRO A 242 28.07 -7.45 -14.85
C PRO A 242 27.99 -7.66 -16.37
N VAL A 243 27.48 -8.83 -16.78
CA VAL A 243 27.41 -9.24 -18.20
C VAL A 243 26.03 -9.09 -18.83
N ALA A 244 24.97 -8.94 -18.02
CA ALA A 244 23.57 -8.93 -18.46
C ALA A 244 22.88 -7.57 -18.24
N THR A 245 23.63 -6.48 -18.36
CA THR A 245 23.17 -5.12 -18.01
C THR A 245 21.98 -4.60 -18.82
N ALA A 246 21.69 -5.21 -19.97
CA ALA A 246 20.51 -4.90 -20.78
C ALA A 246 19.23 -5.66 -20.36
N LYS A 247 19.35 -6.65 -19.47
CA LYS A 247 18.25 -7.52 -19.03
C LYS A 247 18.03 -7.49 -17.53
N ASN A 248 19.10 -7.29 -16.77
CA ASN A 248 19.05 -7.12 -15.34
C ASN A 248 18.86 -5.64 -15.03
N THR A 249 18.12 -5.32 -13.96
CA THR A 249 17.95 -3.96 -13.45
C THR A 249 17.98 -4.00 -11.93
N TYR A 250 18.52 -2.95 -11.33
CA TYR A 250 18.60 -2.80 -9.88
C TYR A 250 17.91 -1.48 -9.49
N GLY A 251 16.84 -1.58 -8.70
CA GLY A 251 16.07 -0.44 -8.20
C GLY A 251 16.48 -0.03 -6.79
N ILE A 252 16.59 1.27 -6.56
CA ILE A 252 16.79 1.89 -5.24
C ILE A 252 15.59 2.80 -4.96
N VAL A 253 14.99 2.69 -3.79
CA VAL A 253 13.83 3.47 -3.38
C VAL A 253 14.30 4.59 -2.46
N GLU A 254 13.90 5.83 -2.78
CA GLU A 254 14.27 7.03 -2.03
C GLU A 254 13.04 7.89 -1.75
N PHE A 255 13.00 8.53 -0.58
CA PHE A 255 11.84 9.31 -0.14
C PHE A 255 12.14 10.81 -0.17
N THR A 256 11.39 11.58 -0.97
CA THR A 256 11.48 13.05 -0.97
C THR A 256 11.21 13.59 0.45
N PRO A 257 11.92 14.62 0.96
CA PRO A 257 12.83 15.52 0.26
C PRO A 257 14.26 15.00 0.08
N GLN A 258 14.55 13.74 0.44
CA GLN A 258 15.87 13.19 0.19
C GLN A 258 16.10 12.90 -1.28
N ALA A 259 17.26 13.32 -1.76
CA ALA A 259 17.62 13.23 -3.16
C ALA A 259 19.14 13.36 -3.31
N PHE A 260 19.71 12.60 -4.23
CA PHE A 260 21.13 12.75 -4.59
C PHE A 260 21.41 14.10 -5.24
N LEU A 261 22.65 14.57 -5.15
CA LEU A 261 23.16 15.69 -5.92
C LEU A 261 24.02 15.19 -7.07
N ALA A 262 23.69 15.63 -8.28
CA ALA A 262 24.43 15.29 -9.49
C ALA A 262 25.94 15.63 -9.37
N GLY A 263 26.27 16.76 -8.75
CA GLY A 263 27.66 17.17 -8.53
C GLY A 263 28.41 16.27 -7.54
N ASP A 264 27.71 15.76 -6.53
CA ASP A 264 28.31 14.90 -5.51
C ASP A 264 28.57 13.50 -6.07
N LEU A 265 27.66 12.98 -6.89
CA LEU A 265 27.93 11.77 -7.70
C LEU A 265 29.16 11.93 -8.58
N ASP A 266 29.28 13.05 -9.32
CA ASP A 266 30.44 13.28 -10.19
C ASP A 266 31.74 13.39 -9.40
N LEU A 267 31.72 14.06 -8.25
CA LEU A 267 32.88 14.16 -7.36
C LEU A 267 33.29 12.79 -6.82
N PHE A 268 32.32 11.96 -6.42
CA PHE A 268 32.58 10.60 -5.99
C PHE A 268 33.15 9.74 -7.12
N PHE A 269 32.52 9.75 -8.29
CA PHE A 269 32.96 8.96 -9.44
C PHE A 269 34.33 9.39 -9.94
N ALA A 270 34.66 10.69 -9.94
CA ALA A 270 35.99 11.16 -10.30
C ALA A 270 37.11 10.53 -9.43
N ASN A 271 36.82 10.23 -8.17
CA ASN A 271 37.77 9.63 -7.23
C ASN A 271 37.74 8.09 -7.24
N PHE A 272 36.57 7.46 -7.41
CA PHE A 272 36.40 6.02 -7.16
C PHE A 272 35.88 5.18 -8.34
N SER A 273 35.29 5.81 -9.35
CA SER A 273 34.83 5.13 -10.56
C SER A 273 34.83 6.07 -11.77
N PRO A 274 36.02 6.48 -12.28
CA PRO A 274 36.13 7.59 -13.23
C PRO A 274 35.33 7.40 -14.53
N SER A 275 35.10 6.15 -14.93
CA SER A 275 34.26 5.81 -16.10
C SER A 275 32.79 6.22 -15.97
N GLN A 276 32.33 6.53 -14.75
CA GLN A 276 30.93 6.86 -14.46
C GLN A 276 30.68 8.36 -14.23
N VAL A 277 31.69 9.22 -14.37
CA VAL A 277 31.48 10.68 -14.28
C VAL A 277 30.44 11.11 -15.34
N GLY A 278 29.41 11.83 -14.90
CA GLY A 278 28.25 12.24 -15.70
C GLY A 278 27.14 11.19 -15.81
N VAL A 279 27.32 9.98 -15.30
CA VAL A 279 26.28 8.93 -15.28
C VAL A 279 25.30 9.17 -14.13
N ARG A 280 24.01 8.93 -14.38
CA ARG A 280 22.91 9.13 -13.42
C ARG A 280 22.00 7.91 -13.40
N PRO A 281 21.29 7.65 -12.28
CA PRO A 281 20.26 6.62 -12.26
C PRO A 281 19.07 7.01 -13.17
N ALA A 282 18.34 6.01 -13.66
CA ALA A 282 17.09 6.20 -14.37
C ALA A 282 15.98 6.53 -13.37
N LEU A 283 15.52 7.78 -13.35
CA LEU A 283 14.49 8.25 -12.42
C LEU A 283 13.09 7.76 -12.82
N ILE A 284 12.40 7.16 -11.86
CA ILE A 284 10.96 6.94 -11.83
C ILE A 284 10.41 7.75 -10.66
N SER A 285 9.64 8.78 -10.96
CA SER A 285 8.94 9.58 -9.96
C SER A 285 7.61 8.91 -9.60
N ILE A 286 7.43 8.65 -8.32
CA ILE A 286 6.23 8.04 -7.73
C ILE A 286 5.57 9.12 -6.87
N ASP A 287 4.30 9.42 -7.15
CA ASP A 287 3.47 10.36 -6.41
C ASP A 287 4.22 11.64 -6.01
N GLY A 288 4.68 12.37 -7.02
CA GLY A 288 5.36 13.64 -6.85
C GLY A 288 6.73 13.58 -6.16
N GLY A 289 7.34 12.39 -6.05
CA GLY A 289 8.75 12.25 -5.68
C GLY A 289 9.65 13.01 -6.66
N THR A 290 10.58 13.81 -6.13
CA THR A 290 11.48 14.64 -6.95
C THR A 290 12.93 14.56 -6.49
N VAL A 291 13.85 14.68 -7.44
CA VAL A 291 15.26 14.89 -7.16
C VAL A 291 15.47 16.38 -6.89
N GLN A 292 15.20 16.80 -5.65
CA GLN A 292 15.32 18.19 -5.24
C GLN A 292 16.80 18.62 -5.11
N THR A 293 17.11 19.85 -5.48
CA THR A 293 18.47 20.41 -5.43
C THR A 293 18.54 21.73 -4.66
N GLN A 294 17.50 22.06 -3.91
CA GLN A 294 17.39 23.33 -3.19
C GLN A 294 18.05 23.21 -1.82
N GLU A 295 17.71 22.15 -1.10
CA GLU A 295 18.36 21.79 0.16
C GLU A 295 19.53 20.86 -0.16
N GLN A 296 20.74 21.33 0.11
CA GLN A 296 22.00 20.65 -0.22
C GLN A 296 22.79 20.22 1.02
N SER A 297 22.11 20.03 2.16
CA SER A 297 22.78 19.60 3.38
C SER A 297 22.86 18.07 3.43
N PHE A 298 23.81 17.56 4.23
CA PHE A 298 23.97 16.12 4.43
C PHE A 298 22.67 15.43 4.91
N ASP A 299 21.81 16.14 5.65
CA ASP A 299 20.54 15.57 6.14
C ASP A 299 19.54 15.27 5.00
N PHE A 300 19.64 15.99 3.88
CA PHE A 300 18.77 15.81 2.71
C PHE A 300 19.40 14.99 1.60
N ASN A 301 20.72 15.06 1.42
CA ASN A 301 21.36 14.40 0.28
C ASN A 301 22.18 13.19 0.67
N GLY A 302 22.63 13.11 1.93
CA GLY A 302 23.61 12.12 2.38
C GLY A 302 23.20 10.67 2.17
N GLU A 303 21.95 10.29 2.50
CA GLU A 303 21.47 8.91 2.31
C GLU A 303 21.39 8.55 0.83
N SER A 304 20.69 9.38 0.04
CA SER A 304 20.50 9.10 -1.40
C SER A 304 21.80 9.16 -2.20
N ASP A 305 22.71 10.07 -1.83
CA ASP A 305 24.07 10.08 -2.36
C ASP A 305 24.82 8.80 -1.98
N LEU A 306 24.79 8.38 -0.70
CA LEU A 306 25.47 7.18 -0.24
C LEU A 306 25.00 5.94 -1.00
N ASP A 307 23.68 5.72 -1.06
CA ASP A 307 23.06 4.58 -1.71
C ASP A 307 23.45 4.52 -3.19
N LEU A 308 23.33 5.63 -3.91
CA LEU A 308 23.64 5.69 -5.34
C LEU A 308 25.14 5.64 -5.63
N GLN A 309 25.98 6.34 -4.87
CA GLN A 309 27.44 6.35 -5.06
C GLN A 309 28.02 4.93 -4.95
N TYR A 310 27.61 4.19 -3.92
CA TYR A 310 28.10 2.83 -3.71
C TYR A 310 27.45 1.82 -4.65
N ALA A 311 26.12 1.84 -4.81
CA ALA A 311 25.45 0.90 -5.69
C ALA A 311 25.95 1.03 -7.14
N MET A 312 26.02 2.26 -7.67
CA MET A 312 26.48 2.50 -9.04
C MET A 312 27.95 2.11 -9.22
N SER A 313 28.81 2.40 -8.24
CA SER A 313 30.24 2.08 -8.35
C SER A 313 30.53 0.59 -8.23
N LEU A 314 29.87 -0.12 -7.32
CA LEU A 314 30.08 -1.56 -7.10
C LEU A 314 29.48 -2.41 -8.22
N THR A 315 28.44 -1.92 -8.90
CA THR A 315 27.74 -2.66 -9.95
C THR A 315 28.00 -2.12 -11.37
N ASN A 316 28.92 -1.18 -11.55
CA ASN A 316 29.28 -0.65 -12.88
C ASN A 316 29.59 -1.79 -13.89
N PRO A 317 28.98 -1.83 -15.11
CA PRO A 317 28.14 -0.82 -15.75
C PRO A 317 26.64 -1.11 -15.73
N GLN A 318 26.13 -1.78 -14.70
CA GLN A 318 24.70 -2.04 -14.50
C GLN A 318 23.91 -0.72 -14.36
N PRO A 319 22.89 -0.46 -15.20
CA PRO A 319 21.97 0.65 -14.98
C PRO A 319 21.22 0.48 -13.66
N ILE A 320 21.15 1.57 -12.90
CA ILE A 320 20.37 1.68 -11.66
C ILE A 320 19.11 2.47 -11.95
N THR A 321 17.97 2.00 -11.43
CA THR A 321 16.69 2.70 -11.44
C THR A 321 16.48 3.36 -10.08
N LEU A 322 16.24 4.66 -10.06
CA LEU A 322 15.87 5.39 -8.87
C LEU A 322 14.34 5.50 -8.81
N LEU A 323 13.73 4.87 -7.82
CA LEU A 323 12.31 4.94 -7.51
C LEU A 323 12.12 6.04 -6.46
N GLN A 324 12.00 7.29 -6.92
CA GLN A 324 11.86 8.45 -6.05
C GLN A 324 10.40 8.63 -5.69
N THR A 325 10.07 8.44 -4.42
CA THR A 325 8.71 8.52 -3.92
C THR A 325 8.41 9.87 -3.29
N GLY A 326 7.13 10.23 -3.28
CA GLY A 326 6.57 11.20 -2.35
C GLY A 326 6.91 10.84 -0.90
N ALA A 327 6.67 11.79 0.01
CA ALA A 327 7.34 11.88 1.31
C ALA A 327 7.13 10.69 2.28
N THR A 328 6.32 9.70 1.93
CA THR A 328 5.93 8.62 2.84
C THR A 328 6.03 7.23 2.24
N PHE A 329 6.15 6.25 3.12
CA PHE A 329 6.12 4.83 2.77
C PHE A 329 4.78 4.40 2.18
N ASN A 330 3.72 5.12 2.50
CA ASN A 330 2.40 4.92 1.93
C ASN A 330 2.39 5.18 0.42
N ASN A 331 2.98 6.28 -0.04
CA ASN A 331 3.12 6.56 -1.48
C ASN A 331 3.94 5.48 -2.21
N TRP A 332 4.90 4.87 -1.52
CA TRP A 332 5.60 3.70 -2.06
C TRP A 332 4.66 2.49 -2.21
N LEU A 333 3.89 2.17 -1.16
CA LEU A 333 2.96 1.06 -1.17
C LEU A 333 1.88 1.22 -2.26
N ASP A 334 1.39 2.44 -2.48
CA ASP A 334 0.45 2.75 -3.57
C ASP A 334 1.01 2.39 -4.95
N ALA A 335 2.29 2.68 -5.20
CA ALA A 335 2.94 2.40 -6.46
C ALA A 335 3.23 0.91 -6.71
N VAL A 336 3.31 0.10 -5.66
CA VAL A 336 3.60 -1.34 -5.79
C VAL A 336 2.41 -2.24 -5.52
N ASP A 337 1.35 -1.72 -4.90
CA ASP A 337 0.10 -2.42 -4.62
C ASP A 337 -1.12 -1.54 -4.91
N ALA A 338 -1.73 -1.76 -6.07
CA ALA A 338 -2.95 -1.06 -6.48
C ALA A 338 -4.13 -1.21 -5.50
N SER A 339 -4.15 -2.26 -4.68
CA SER A 339 -5.20 -2.47 -3.69
C SER A 339 -5.00 -1.62 -2.43
N PHE A 340 -3.78 -1.10 -2.23
CA PHE A 340 -3.41 -0.18 -1.16
C PHE A 340 -3.97 1.24 -1.39
N CYS A 341 -3.99 1.75 -2.64
CA CYS A 341 -4.51 3.12 -2.94
C CYS A 341 -5.97 3.36 -2.53
N THR A 342 -6.72 2.31 -2.17
CA THR A 342 -8.15 2.38 -1.79
C THR A 342 -8.43 1.83 -0.40
N PHE A 343 -7.39 1.57 0.40
CA PHE A 343 -7.54 1.17 1.80
C PHE A 343 -7.52 2.43 2.68
N GLU A 344 -8.54 2.63 3.50
CA GLU A 344 -8.72 3.72 4.50
C GLU A 344 -7.39 4.24 5.14
N GLY A 345 -6.69 5.15 4.45
CA GLY A 345 -5.40 5.72 4.87
C GLY A 345 -4.18 5.38 4.00
N GLY A 346 -4.35 4.82 2.80
CA GLY A 346 -3.28 4.71 1.81
C GLY A 346 -2.71 6.08 1.43
N ASP A 347 -3.59 7.09 1.36
CA ASP A 347 -3.24 8.51 1.43
C ASP A 347 -3.68 9.08 2.81
N ASP A 348 -2.77 9.34 3.74
CA ASP A 348 -2.98 10.18 4.92
C ASP A 348 -2.70 11.64 4.53
N PRO A 349 -3.70 12.52 4.38
CA PRO A 349 -3.49 13.90 3.93
C PRO A 349 -2.65 14.77 4.88
N ASN A 350 -2.34 14.30 6.09
CA ASN A 350 -1.45 14.98 7.02
C ASN A 350 0.03 14.54 6.88
N GLU A 351 0.27 13.38 6.28
CA GLU A 351 1.61 12.78 6.14
C GLU A 351 2.00 12.66 4.66
N ASP A 352 1.08 12.22 3.82
CA ASP A 352 1.21 11.98 2.39
C ASP A 352 0.96 13.28 1.60
N GLY A 353 1.78 13.52 0.58
CA GLY A 353 1.61 14.67 -0.28
C GLY A 353 0.34 14.55 -1.13
N ILE A 354 -0.43 15.63 -1.25
CA ILE A 354 -1.58 15.68 -2.17
C ILE A 354 -1.06 16.07 -3.55
N TYR A 355 -0.94 15.10 -4.45
CA TYR A 355 -0.45 15.31 -5.81
C TYR A 355 -1.59 15.33 -6.84
N ALA A 356 -1.55 16.28 -7.76
CA ALA A 356 -2.57 16.39 -8.81
C ALA A 356 -2.38 15.29 -9.85
N ASP A 357 -3.34 14.36 -9.96
CA ASP A 357 -3.37 13.38 -11.04
C ASP A 357 -3.79 14.04 -12.37
N PRO A 358 -2.93 14.07 -13.40
CA PRO A 358 -3.26 14.66 -14.69
C PRO A 358 -4.39 13.92 -15.45
N ALA A 359 -4.83 12.73 -15.02
CA ALA A 359 -5.90 11.99 -15.68
C ALA A 359 -7.31 12.59 -15.46
N ARG A 360 -7.52 13.37 -14.40
CA ARG A 360 -8.84 14.00 -14.12
C ARG A 360 -9.13 15.24 -14.96
N ALA A 361 -8.13 15.87 -15.56
CA ALA A 361 -8.28 17.16 -16.24
C ALA A 361 -8.44 17.02 -17.76
N GLY A 362 -9.41 16.23 -18.25
CA GLY A 362 -10.05 16.40 -19.58
C GLY A 362 -9.15 16.64 -20.82
N LEU A 363 -7.86 16.31 -20.78
CA LEU A 363 -6.91 16.58 -21.85
C LEU A 363 -6.74 15.31 -22.67
N LYS A 364 -7.19 15.37 -23.93
CA LYS A 364 -6.90 14.37 -24.96
C LYS A 364 -5.38 14.27 -25.14
N VAL A 365 -4.73 13.39 -24.38
CA VAL A 365 -3.33 13.03 -24.61
C VAL A 365 -3.29 12.19 -25.87
N ASN A 366 -2.59 12.70 -26.89
CA ASN A 366 -2.29 11.98 -28.13
C ASN A 366 -1.75 10.59 -27.80
N LYS A 367 -2.28 9.58 -28.49
CA LYS A 367 -2.05 8.12 -28.36
C LYS A 367 -0.59 7.62 -28.52
N ARG A 368 0.44 8.40 -28.18
CA ARG A 368 1.84 8.04 -28.47
C ARG A 368 2.81 7.90 -27.29
N ARG A 369 2.46 8.20 -26.04
CA ARG A 369 3.30 7.84 -24.87
C ARG A 369 2.45 7.59 -23.62
N ARG A 370 1.90 6.38 -23.47
CA ARG A 370 1.68 5.78 -22.15
C ARG A 370 3.04 5.20 -21.75
N LEU A 371 3.64 5.73 -20.68
CA LEU A 371 4.85 5.12 -20.13
C LEU A 371 4.41 3.89 -19.34
N THR A 372 4.25 2.78 -20.05
CA THR A 372 4.26 1.47 -19.42
C THR A 372 5.70 1.22 -18.97
N ILE A 373 5.90 0.77 -17.74
CA ILE A 373 7.18 0.18 -17.30
C ILE A 373 7.33 -1.17 -18.04
N LEU A 374 7.56 -1.11 -19.35
CA LEU A 374 7.72 -2.26 -20.25
C LEU A 374 9.09 -2.29 -20.92
N GLU A 375 9.91 -1.24 -20.80
CA GLU A 375 11.24 -1.20 -21.45
C GLU A 375 12.41 -1.48 -20.49
N ALA A 376 12.15 -1.73 -19.20
CA ALA A 376 13.19 -2.00 -18.19
C ALA A 376 13.05 -3.36 -17.48
N GLY A 377 12.35 -4.35 -18.04
CA GLY A 377 12.33 -5.73 -17.52
C GLY A 377 11.65 -5.94 -16.15
N ALA A 378 11.40 -4.89 -15.38
CA ALA A 378 10.63 -4.91 -14.15
C ALA A 378 9.16 -4.55 -14.47
N ASN A 379 8.30 -5.55 -14.59
CA ASN A 379 6.86 -5.33 -14.73
C ASN A 379 6.27 -4.84 -13.40
N PHE A 380 6.30 -3.54 -13.16
CA PHE A 380 5.38 -2.89 -12.24
C PHE A 380 4.43 -2.02 -13.06
N SER A 381 3.14 -2.31 -13.02
CA SER A 381 2.12 -1.48 -13.64
C SER A 381 1.14 -1.07 -12.57
N VAL A 382 1.47 0.00 -11.83
CA VAL A 382 0.47 0.73 -11.05
C VAL A 382 0.83 2.22 -11.10
N LEU A 383 0.23 2.92 -12.06
CA LEU A 383 -0.04 4.34 -11.90
C LEU A 383 -1.44 4.36 -11.27
N CYS A 384 -1.60 4.82 -10.01
CA CYS A 384 -2.94 5.01 -9.44
C CYS A 384 -3.64 6.05 -10.37
N LEU A 385 -4.65 5.62 -11.12
CA LEU A 385 -5.47 6.50 -11.96
C LEU A 385 -6.68 6.90 -11.13
N ARG A 386 -6.77 8.17 -10.73
CA ARG A 386 -7.96 8.78 -10.14
C ARG A 386 -8.91 9.37 -11.17
#